data_AF-A0A6H9LB49-F1
#
_entry.id   AF-A0A6H9LB49-F1
#
_cell.length_a   1.000
_cell.length_b   1.000
_cell.length_c   1.000
_cell.angle_alpha   90.00
_cell.angle_beta   90.00
_cell.angle_gamma   90.00
#
_symmetry.space_group_name_H-M   'P 1'
#
loop_
_entity.id
_entity.type
_entity.pdbx_description
1 polymer ?
#
loop_
_entity_poly.entity_id
_entity_poly.type
_entity_poly.pdbx_seq_one_letter_code
_entity_poly.pdbx_strand_id
1 'polypeptide(L)'
;MKRTMFLSKITLIIAVLFLLNISLGAMTPGELKKEFSDINRIKINTISGDCIIQKGNSKVVKLSLDHTYSSDSGFIPIIEKRGSMLMLKEKFEGRHSRGSAVWTLSVPDGLDIKFNTASGSLEISQIKVDVDANTASGDLDLNDIQGELDMNTASGDIDCQNIKGNRITLNTASGRIKLVDIEADFKAGAASGTISASNVAGKIRMSVASGDINVDNCKGELKLSAASGDIEVTGLQPTDDCEFSTASGNVDVRLGSSPEYDLSLSSASGNSRLDFNGNKINAMIEMTARAKRNRISAPFKFDTEDVHSRWNNHDMVTKIAKIGSGGPYIRIETASGKAVVRK
;
A
#
# COMPACT_ATOMS: atom_id res chain seq x y z
N MET A 1 -55.92 57.05 -57.29
CA MET A 1 -54.69 56.33 -56.84
C MET A 1 -54.93 55.87 -55.40
N LYS A 2 -55.44 54.65 -55.18
CA LYS A 2 -54.70 53.43 -54.77
C LYS A 2 -53.83 53.66 -53.52
N ARG A 3 -54.28 53.18 -52.34
CA ARG A 3 -53.79 51.99 -51.58
C ARG A 3 -52.38 52.24 -50.99
N THR A 4 -52.02 51.93 -49.74
CA THR A 4 -52.26 50.71 -48.96
C THR A 4 -51.68 50.86 -47.54
N MET A 5 -52.24 50.12 -46.57
CA MET A 5 -51.71 49.85 -45.23
C MET A 5 -50.25 49.35 -45.21
N PHE A 6 -49.54 49.61 -44.11
CA PHE A 6 -48.48 48.70 -43.63
C PHE A 6 -48.52 48.55 -42.10
N LEU A 7 -49.03 47.39 -41.66
CA LEU A 7 -48.68 46.72 -40.40
C LEU A 7 -47.31 46.04 -40.58
N SER A 8 -46.45 46.00 -39.54
CA SER A 8 -45.34 45.05 -39.33
C SER A 8 -44.32 45.66 -38.34
N LYS A 9 -43.84 45.08 -37.25
CA LYS A 9 -43.85 43.72 -36.66
C LYS A 9 -43.45 43.90 -35.18
N ILE A 10 -44.19 43.30 -34.26
CA ILE A 10 -43.75 43.12 -32.86
C ILE A 10 -42.91 41.85 -32.85
N THR A 11 -41.63 41.97 -32.47
CA THR A 11 -40.72 40.83 -32.32
C THR A 11 -41.05 40.12 -31.01
N LEU A 12 -41.70 38.96 -31.10
CA LEU A 12 -41.96 38.05 -30.00
C LEU A 12 -40.69 37.24 -29.70
N ILE A 13 -40.09 37.42 -28.52
CA ILE A 13 -38.98 36.59 -28.03
C ILE A 13 -39.57 35.27 -27.54
N ILE A 14 -39.31 34.17 -28.25
CA ILE A 14 -39.67 32.81 -27.83
C ILE A 14 -38.58 32.32 -26.87
N ALA A 15 -38.91 32.23 -25.58
CA ALA A 15 -38.11 31.53 -24.59
C ALA A 15 -38.30 30.02 -24.77
N VAL A 16 -37.25 29.33 -25.24
CA VAL A 16 -37.22 27.86 -25.32
C VAL A 16 -36.95 27.31 -23.92
N LEU A 17 -38.00 26.89 -23.21
CA LEU A 17 -37.88 26.06 -22.02
C LEU A 17 -37.47 24.64 -22.45
N PHE A 18 -36.24 24.25 -22.15
CA PHE A 18 -35.84 22.84 -22.13
C PHE A 18 -36.51 22.15 -20.93
N LEU A 19 -37.61 21.45 -21.19
CA LEU A 19 -38.21 20.53 -20.23
C LEU A 19 -37.35 19.26 -20.19
N LEU A 20 -36.56 19.09 -19.14
CA LEU A 20 -35.97 17.79 -18.81
C LEU A 20 -37.10 16.83 -18.46
N ASN A 21 -37.24 15.76 -19.23
CA ASN A 21 -38.03 14.58 -18.85
C ASN A 21 -37.34 13.89 -17.67
N ILE A 22 -37.72 14.26 -16.45
CA ILE A 22 -37.41 13.47 -15.26
C ILE A 22 -38.53 12.44 -15.13
N SER A 23 -38.25 11.18 -15.49
CA SER A 23 -39.12 10.08 -15.10
C SER A 23 -39.07 9.96 -13.58
N LEU A 24 -40.16 10.33 -12.89
CA LEU A 24 -40.33 10.05 -11.47
C LEU A 24 -40.51 8.53 -11.29
N GLY A 25 -39.41 7.82 -11.09
CA GLY A 25 -39.45 6.57 -10.34
C GLY A 25 -39.71 6.90 -8.87
N ALA A 26 -40.50 6.07 -8.18
CA ALA A 26 -40.74 6.22 -6.76
C ALA A 26 -39.39 6.23 -6.01
N MET A 27 -38.99 7.39 -5.49
CA MET A 27 -37.79 7.54 -4.66
C MET A 27 -38.11 6.99 -3.27
N THR A 28 -37.43 5.92 -2.87
CA THR A 28 -37.25 5.58 -1.46
C THR A 28 -36.49 6.72 -0.76
N PRO A 29 -36.86 7.10 0.47
CA PRO A 29 -36.10 8.11 1.22
C PRO A 29 -34.65 7.65 1.42
N GLY A 30 -33.66 8.46 1.02
CA GLY A 30 -32.24 8.26 1.35
C GLY A 30 -31.28 7.98 0.18
N GLU A 31 -31.77 7.70 -1.04
CA GLU A 31 -30.91 7.38 -2.19
C GLU A 31 -30.74 8.60 -3.13
N LEU A 32 -29.51 9.09 -3.29
CA LEU A 32 -29.16 10.15 -4.25
C LEU A 32 -28.35 9.55 -5.40
N LYS A 33 -28.82 9.71 -6.64
CA LYS A 33 -28.12 9.28 -7.87
C LYS A 33 -27.82 10.47 -8.79
N LYS A 34 -26.58 10.60 -9.25
CA LYS A 34 -26.13 11.66 -10.19
C LYS A 34 -25.10 11.14 -11.19
N GLU A 35 -25.00 11.80 -12.34
CA GLU A 35 -23.97 11.52 -13.35
C GLU A 35 -23.19 12.78 -13.71
N PHE A 36 -21.89 12.64 -13.95
CA PHE A 36 -20.99 13.74 -14.27
C PHE A 36 -20.10 13.38 -15.47
N SER A 37 -20.12 14.23 -16.51
CA SER A 37 -19.21 14.14 -17.65
C SER A 37 -17.95 14.98 -17.43
N ASP A 38 -16.90 14.71 -18.20
CA ASP A 38 -15.64 15.47 -18.23
C ASP A 38 -14.96 15.59 -16.87
N ILE A 39 -14.90 14.49 -16.12
CA ILE A 39 -14.17 14.41 -14.85
C ILE A 39 -12.80 13.79 -15.11
N ASN A 40 -11.75 14.38 -14.53
CA ASN A 40 -10.41 13.80 -14.48
C ASN A 40 -9.90 13.60 -13.04
N ARG A 41 -10.57 14.21 -12.05
CA ARG A 41 -10.19 14.12 -10.65
C ARG A 41 -11.42 14.08 -9.75
N ILE A 42 -11.41 13.20 -8.76
CA ILE A 42 -12.43 13.09 -7.73
C ILE A 42 -11.79 13.35 -6.37
N LYS A 43 -12.34 14.31 -5.63
CA LYS A 43 -11.95 14.60 -4.25
C LYS A 43 -13.09 14.27 -3.31
N ILE A 44 -12.88 13.27 -2.45
CA ILE A 44 -13.82 12.81 -1.45
C ILE A 44 -13.28 13.21 -0.08
N ASN A 45 -14.04 14.01 0.65
CA ASN A 45 -13.75 14.39 2.02
C ASN A 45 -14.93 13.98 2.91
N THR A 46 -14.88 12.79 3.50
CA THR A 46 -15.91 12.33 4.44
C THR A 46 -15.48 12.59 5.87
N ILE A 47 -16.40 12.44 6.81
CA ILE A 47 -16.07 12.39 8.24
C ILE A 47 -16.06 10.93 8.66
N SER A 48 -17.15 10.21 8.35
CA SER A 48 -17.32 8.80 8.68
C SER A 48 -17.90 7.97 7.55
N GLY A 49 -18.32 8.58 6.45
CA GLY A 49 -18.87 7.84 5.32
C GLY A 49 -17.81 7.01 4.60
N ASP A 50 -18.19 5.79 4.27
CA ASP A 50 -17.41 4.85 3.47
C ASP A 50 -17.49 5.22 2.00
N CYS A 51 -16.49 4.83 1.23
CA CYS A 51 -16.46 5.04 -0.21
C CYS A 51 -16.12 3.75 -0.94
N ILE A 52 -16.97 3.41 -1.92
CA ILE A 52 -16.78 2.26 -2.81
C ILE A 52 -16.61 2.81 -4.22
N ILE A 53 -15.49 2.48 -4.88
CA ILE A 53 -15.17 2.97 -6.21
C ILE A 53 -14.85 1.78 -7.11
N GLN A 54 -15.55 1.69 -8.23
CA GLN A 54 -15.35 0.63 -9.21
C GLN A 54 -15.30 1.19 -10.63
N LYS A 55 -14.70 0.43 -11.53
CA LYS A 55 -14.72 0.76 -12.96
C LYS A 55 -16.15 0.80 -13.52
N GLY A 56 -16.43 1.82 -14.29
CA GLY A 56 -17.66 1.98 -15.05
C GLY A 56 -17.51 1.64 -16.53
N ASN A 57 -18.63 1.29 -17.16
CA ASN A 57 -18.71 0.99 -18.59
C ASN A 57 -18.93 2.24 -19.47
N SER A 58 -18.82 3.43 -18.87
CA SER A 58 -19.10 4.71 -19.53
C SER A 58 -18.00 5.72 -19.26
N LYS A 59 -17.91 6.75 -20.12
CA LYS A 59 -17.01 7.90 -19.90
C LYS A 59 -17.49 8.88 -18.82
N VAL A 60 -18.67 8.66 -18.25
CA VAL A 60 -19.24 9.47 -17.18
C VAL A 60 -18.97 8.83 -15.82
N VAL A 61 -18.81 9.66 -14.81
CA VAL A 61 -18.82 9.24 -13.40
C VAL A 61 -20.26 9.10 -12.95
N LYS A 62 -20.66 7.92 -12.47
CA LYS A 62 -21.96 7.69 -11.83
C LYS A 62 -21.76 7.67 -10.32
N LEU A 63 -22.58 8.43 -9.63
CA LEU A 63 -22.52 8.62 -8.18
C LEU A 63 -23.82 8.15 -7.55
N SER A 64 -23.73 7.32 -6.51
CA SER A 64 -24.82 7.02 -5.59
C SER A 64 -24.39 7.35 -4.15
N LEU A 65 -25.32 7.83 -3.35
CA LEU A 65 -25.18 7.98 -1.91
C LEU A 65 -26.37 7.32 -1.23
N ASP A 66 -26.09 6.39 -0.31
CA ASP A 66 -27.05 5.81 0.63
C ASP A 66 -26.65 6.21 2.05
N HIS A 67 -27.63 6.55 2.90
CA HIS A 67 -27.37 6.90 4.29
C HIS A 67 -28.54 6.61 5.23
N THR A 68 -28.21 6.32 6.49
CA THR A 68 -29.19 6.03 7.56
C THR A 68 -29.42 7.22 8.50
N TYR A 69 -28.74 8.34 8.26
CA TYR A 69 -28.93 9.56 9.04
C TYR A 69 -30.38 10.06 8.96
N SER A 70 -30.99 10.29 10.13
CA SER A 70 -32.31 10.88 10.26
C SER A 70 -32.34 12.33 9.75
N SER A 71 -33.51 12.83 9.37
CA SER A 71 -33.68 14.19 8.83
C SER A 71 -33.27 15.30 9.81
N ASP A 72 -33.28 15.03 11.12
CA ASP A 72 -32.87 15.93 12.19
C ASP A 72 -31.38 15.82 12.57
N SER A 73 -30.63 14.87 11.99
CA SER A 73 -29.21 14.65 12.25
C SER A 73 -28.30 15.81 11.82
N GLY A 74 -28.80 16.69 10.93
CA GLY A 74 -28.02 17.75 10.32
C GLY A 74 -26.93 17.25 9.38
N PHE A 75 -27.03 16.02 8.87
CA PHE A 75 -26.17 15.48 7.81
C PHE A 75 -26.44 16.18 6.48
N ILE A 76 -25.40 16.78 5.89
CA ILE A 76 -25.48 17.51 4.64
C ILE A 76 -24.42 16.96 3.68
N PRO A 77 -24.83 16.13 2.70
CA PRO A 77 -23.94 15.72 1.61
C PRO A 77 -23.81 16.86 0.59
N ILE A 78 -22.57 17.26 0.31
CA ILE A 78 -22.25 18.33 -0.64
C ILE A 78 -21.59 17.70 -1.87
N ILE A 79 -22.14 18.00 -3.05
CA ILE A 79 -21.65 17.50 -4.33
C ILE A 79 -21.45 18.69 -5.26
N GLU A 80 -20.20 19.00 -5.58
CA GLU A 80 -19.81 20.14 -6.41
C GLU A 80 -18.92 19.69 -7.58
N LYS A 81 -19.25 20.13 -8.79
CA LYS A 81 -18.36 20.02 -9.96
C LYS A 81 -17.70 21.37 -10.21
N ARG A 82 -16.36 21.40 -10.30
CA ARG A 82 -15.57 22.59 -10.64
C ARG A 82 -14.65 22.27 -11.81
N GLY A 83 -15.02 22.69 -13.02
CA GLY A 83 -14.32 22.27 -14.23
C GLY A 83 -14.35 20.74 -14.35
N SER A 84 -13.18 20.09 -14.39
CA SER A 84 -13.03 18.63 -14.45
C SER A 84 -12.87 17.94 -13.09
N MET A 85 -12.98 18.69 -11.99
CA MET A 85 -12.92 18.14 -10.63
C MET A 85 -14.34 17.89 -10.09
N LEU A 86 -14.60 16.69 -9.60
CA LEU A 86 -15.78 16.36 -8.78
C LEU A 86 -15.39 16.37 -7.30
N MET A 87 -16.13 17.09 -6.48
CA MET A 87 -15.89 17.23 -5.04
C MET A 87 -17.10 16.70 -4.26
N LEU A 88 -16.85 15.72 -3.41
CA LEU A 88 -17.81 15.09 -2.51
C LEU A 88 -17.42 15.39 -1.07
N LYS A 89 -18.34 15.94 -0.28
CA LYS A 89 -18.08 16.28 1.13
C LYS A 89 -19.24 15.93 2.04
N GLU A 90 -18.91 15.62 3.29
CA GLU A 90 -19.87 15.51 4.38
C GLU A 90 -19.74 16.70 5.33
N LYS A 91 -20.89 17.27 5.72
CA LYS A 91 -20.97 18.30 6.76
C LYS A 91 -22.04 17.88 7.77
N PHE A 92 -21.77 18.12 9.05
CA PHE A 92 -22.76 18.01 10.13
C PHE A 92 -22.96 19.35 10.80
N GLU A 93 -24.22 19.76 10.97
CA GLU A 93 -24.59 20.98 11.70
C GLU A 93 -25.10 20.69 13.13
N GLY A 94 -25.35 19.43 13.47
CA GLY A 94 -25.83 18.96 14.78
C GLY A 94 -24.74 18.39 15.70
N ARG A 95 -25.07 18.18 16.98
CA ARG A 95 -24.15 17.61 18.00
C ARG A 95 -24.26 16.09 18.16
N HIS A 96 -25.28 15.45 17.57
CA HIS A 96 -25.50 14.01 17.64
C HIS A 96 -26.03 13.49 16.31
N SER A 97 -25.23 12.68 15.63
CA SER A 97 -25.65 11.96 14.44
C SER A 97 -25.26 10.50 14.61
N ARG A 98 -26.26 9.64 14.83
CA ARG A 98 -26.10 8.20 14.64
C ARG A 98 -26.58 7.87 13.24
N GLY A 99 -25.74 7.17 12.50
CA GLY A 99 -26.01 6.77 11.14
C GLY A 99 -24.71 6.46 10.42
N SER A 100 -24.86 6.06 9.18
CA SER A 100 -23.80 5.71 8.24
C SER A 100 -24.11 6.36 6.89
N ALA A 101 -23.08 6.55 6.09
CA ALA A 101 -23.18 6.99 4.71
C ALA A 101 -22.24 6.13 3.86
N VAL A 102 -22.68 5.75 2.66
CA VAL A 102 -21.87 5.02 1.69
C VAL A 102 -21.91 5.74 0.36
N TRP A 103 -20.76 6.26 -0.07
CA TRP A 103 -20.56 6.91 -1.35
C TRP A 103 -20.10 5.88 -2.38
N THR A 104 -20.97 5.51 -3.31
CA THR A 104 -20.64 4.56 -4.39
C THR A 104 -20.36 5.31 -5.69
N LEU A 105 -19.20 5.07 -6.29
CA LEU A 105 -18.80 5.66 -7.56
C LEU A 105 -18.50 4.58 -8.60
N SER A 106 -19.06 4.76 -9.79
CA SER A 106 -18.64 4.03 -11.00
C SER A 106 -17.97 5.00 -11.94
N VAL A 107 -16.71 4.75 -12.28
CA VAL A 107 -15.83 5.77 -12.87
C VAL A 107 -15.03 5.22 -14.07
N PRO A 108 -14.68 6.04 -15.08
CA PRO A 108 -13.76 5.64 -16.14
C PRO A 108 -12.31 5.50 -15.65
N ASP A 109 -11.48 4.81 -16.43
CA ASP A 109 -10.02 4.77 -16.22
C ASP A 109 -9.36 6.15 -16.43
N GLY A 110 -8.18 6.33 -15.85
CA GLY A 110 -7.31 7.48 -16.05
C GLY A 110 -7.66 8.70 -15.20
N LEU A 111 -8.37 8.49 -14.09
CA LEU A 111 -8.71 9.52 -13.12
C LEU A 111 -7.74 9.53 -11.94
N ASP A 112 -7.65 10.69 -11.29
CA ASP A 112 -7.04 10.83 -9.97
C ASP A 112 -8.12 10.75 -8.88
N ILE A 113 -7.90 9.92 -7.86
CA ILE A 113 -8.78 9.82 -6.69
C ILE A 113 -8.03 10.36 -5.48
N LYS A 114 -8.63 11.35 -4.80
CA LYS A 114 -8.16 11.82 -3.51
C LYS A 114 -9.23 11.58 -2.44
N PHE A 115 -8.93 10.73 -1.47
CA PHE A 115 -9.82 10.37 -0.36
C PHE A 115 -9.26 10.86 0.96
N ASN A 116 -10.07 11.58 1.74
CA ASN A 116 -9.70 12.03 3.09
C ASN A 116 -10.88 11.79 4.02
N THR A 117 -10.65 11.13 5.15
CA THR A 117 -11.70 10.90 6.14
C THR A 117 -11.13 10.79 7.54
N ALA A 118 -11.99 10.88 8.56
CA ALA A 118 -11.60 10.53 9.91
C ALA A 118 -11.73 9.02 10.13
N SER A 119 -12.88 8.43 9.79
CA SER A 119 -13.16 7.03 10.11
C SER A 119 -13.74 6.19 8.99
N GLY A 120 -14.06 6.77 7.83
CA GLY A 120 -14.61 6.00 6.71
C GLY A 120 -13.58 5.08 6.08
N SER A 121 -14.04 3.95 5.56
CA SER A 121 -13.22 3.04 4.76
C SER A 121 -13.28 3.38 3.27
N LEU A 122 -12.26 2.95 2.53
CA LEU A 122 -12.19 3.09 1.08
C LEU A 122 -12.00 1.72 0.44
N GLU A 123 -12.92 1.34 -0.43
CA GLU A 123 -12.80 0.18 -1.30
C GLU A 123 -12.64 0.66 -2.76
N ILE A 124 -11.59 0.21 -3.45
CA ILE A 124 -11.42 0.45 -4.89
C ILE A 124 -11.15 -0.86 -5.61
N SER A 125 -11.87 -1.11 -6.71
CA SER A 125 -11.69 -2.34 -7.49
C SER A 125 -11.65 -2.16 -9.01
N GLN A 126 -10.82 -2.99 -9.66
CA GLN A 126 -10.83 -3.28 -11.11
C GLN A 126 -10.61 -2.09 -12.04
N ILE A 127 -9.74 -1.16 -11.68
CA ILE A 127 -9.64 0.13 -12.36
C ILE A 127 -8.21 0.65 -12.50
N LYS A 128 -7.95 1.39 -13.59
CA LYS A 128 -6.72 2.13 -13.79
C LYS A 128 -6.84 3.57 -13.27
N VAL A 129 -6.29 3.87 -12.11
CA VAL A 129 -6.36 5.17 -11.42
C VAL A 129 -5.15 5.40 -10.54
N ASP A 130 -4.83 6.66 -10.30
CA ASP A 130 -3.90 7.05 -9.24
C ASP A 130 -4.70 7.40 -7.97
N VAL A 131 -4.24 6.94 -6.81
CA VAL A 131 -4.96 7.05 -5.53
C VAL A 131 -4.09 7.72 -4.47
N ASP A 132 -4.61 8.79 -3.87
CA ASP A 132 -4.09 9.45 -2.66
C ASP A 132 -5.17 9.34 -1.57
N ALA A 133 -4.97 8.44 -0.59
CA ALA A 133 -5.95 8.14 0.45
C ALA A 133 -5.38 8.37 1.86
N ASN A 134 -6.12 9.12 2.67
CA ASN A 134 -5.76 9.42 4.06
C ASN A 134 -6.97 9.19 4.97
N THR A 135 -6.80 8.38 6.01
CA THR A 135 -7.83 8.12 7.02
C THR A 135 -7.22 8.09 8.41
N ALA A 136 -7.97 8.39 9.47
CA ALA A 136 -7.44 8.19 10.82
C ALA A 136 -7.66 6.75 11.30
N SER A 137 -8.82 6.17 11.02
CA SER A 137 -9.19 4.86 11.57
C SER A 137 -9.90 3.92 10.61
N GLY A 138 -10.27 4.37 9.41
CA GLY A 138 -10.87 3.48 8.42
C GLY A 138 -9.84 2.62 7.70
N ASP A 139 -10.32 1.56 7.06
CA ASP A 139 -9.51 0.61 6.31
C ASP A 139 -9.42 1.03 4.84
N LEU A 140 -8.32 0.66 4.18
CA LEU A 140 -8.06 0.97 2.78
C LEU A 140 -7.87 -0.34 2.00
N ASP A 141 -8.88 -0.72 1.23
CA ASP A 141 -8.98 -1.98 0.49
C ASP A 141 -8.89 -1.74 -1.01
N LEU A 142 -7.78 -2.14 -1.63
CA LEU A 142 -7.53 -1.95 -3.07
C LEU A 142 -7.31 -3.28 -3.77
N ASN A 143 -8.10 -3.54 -4.82
CA ASN A 143 -8.07 -4.79 -5.56
C ASN A 143 -8.03 -4.55 -7.08
N ASP A 144 -7.17 -5.26 -7.81
CA ASP A 144 -7.08 -5.18 -9.28
C ASP A 144 -6.86 -3.74 -9.80
N ILE A 145 -5.89 -3.03 -9.23
CA ILE A 145 -5.60 -1.62 -9.56
C ILE A 145 -4.37 -1.50 -10.47
N GLN A 146 -4.48 -0.63 -11.47
CA GLN A 146 -3.34 -0.17 -12.27
C GLN A 146 -3.06 1.32 -12.04
N GLY A 147 -1.96 1.68 -11.37
CA GLY A 147 -1.60 3.09 -11.15
C GLY A 147 -0.64 3.31 -9.98
N GLU A 148 -0.48 4.57 -9.58
CA GLU A 148 0.28 4.96 -8.39
C GLU A 148 -0.62 5.02 -7.15
N LEU A 149 -0.10 4.52 -6.02
CA LEU A 149 -0.83 4.50 -4.74
C LEU A 149 -0.01 5.25 -3.66
N ASP A 150 -0.66 6.18 -2.97
CA ASP A 150 -0.17 6.82 -1.73
C ASP A 150 -1.28 6.72 -0.68
N MET A 151 -1.07 5.87 0.34
CA MET A 151 -2.10 5.51 1.29
C MET A 151 -1.60 5.56 2.72
N ASN A 152 -2.30 6.32 3.56
CA ASN A 152 -1.91 6.59 4.93
C ASN A 152 -3.11 6.40 5.87
N THR A 153 -2.91 5.64 6.94
CA THR A 153 -3.88 5.51 8.04
C THR A 153 -3.21 5.62 9.40
N ALA A 154 -3.92 6.03 10.46
CA ALA A 154 -3.35 6.01 11.80
C ALA A 154 -3.59 4.65 12.48
N SER A 155 -4.78 4.06 12.32
CA SER A 155 -5.14 2.83 13.03
C SER A 155 -5.85 1.78 12.18
N GLY A 156 -6.26 2.11 10.96
CA GLY A 156 -6.85 1.15 10.05
C GLY A 156 -5.82 0.23 9.41
N ASP A 157 -6.33 -0.83 8.79
CA ASP A 157 -5.57 -1.77 7.98
C ASP A 157 -5.49 -1.27 6.53
N ILE A 158 -4.44 -1.70 5.82
CA ILE A 158 -4.27 -1.46 4.38
C ILE A 158 -4.10 -2.81 3.70
N ASP A 159 -5.05 -3.17 2.85
CA ASP A 159 -5.03 -4.40 2.07
C ASP A 159 -4.95 -4.07 0.57
N CYS A 160 -3.89 -4.56 -0.08
CA CYS A 160 -3.62 -4.37 -1.51
C CYS A 160 -3.49 -5.71 -2.20
N GLN A 161 -4.29 -5.95 -3.24
CA GLN A 161 -4.26 -7.18 -4.02
C GLN A 161 -4.23 -6.91 -5.52
N ASN A 162 -3.41 -7.66 -6.27
CA ASN A 162 -3.32 -7.58 -7.73
C ASN A 162 -3.01 -6.17 -8.25
N ILE A 163 -1.99 -5.53 -7.66
CA ILE A 163 -1.64 -4.15 -8.01
C ILE A 163 -0.50 -4.13 -9.02
N LYS A 164 -0.67 -3.34 -10.09
CA LYS A 164 0.38 -3.09 -11.09
C LYS A 164 0.61 -1.60 -11.22
N GLY A 165 1.86 -1.17 -11.15
CA GLY A 165 2.14 0.27 -11.19
C GLY A 165 3.61 0.60 -11.15
N ASN A 166 3.91 1.88 -11.19
CA ASN A 166 5.29 2.34 -11.11
C ASN A 166 5.74 2.53 -9.65
N ARG A 167 4.82 2.90 -8.75
CA ARG A 167 5.16 3.24 -7.36
C ARG A 167 3.97 3.09 -6.42
N ILE A 168 4.22 2.47 -5.27
CA ILE A 168 3.25 2.33 -4.17
C ILE A 168 3.91 2.79 -2.86
N THR A 169 3.22 3.61 -2.07
CA THR A 169 3.63 4.03 -0.73
C THR A 169 2.50 3.81 0.25
N LEU A 170 2.71 2.95 1.25
CA LEU A 170 1.70 2.57 2.25
C LEU A 170 2.23 2.85 3.66
N ASN A 171 1.47 3.55 4.50
CA ASN A 171 1.85 3.76 5.90
C ASN A 171 0.67 3.60 6.86
N THR A 172 0.92 2.94 7.99
CA THR A 172 0.01 2.89 9.14
C THR A 172 0.73 3.18 10.46
N ALA A 173 0.07 3.75 11.45
CA ALA A 173 0.69 3.88 12.78
C ALA A 173 0.52 2.61 13.62
N SER A 174 -0.64 1.93 13.56
CA SER A 174 -0.93 0.77 14.41
C SER A 174 -1.62 -0.41 13.72
N GLY A 175 -1.96 -0.28 12.44
CA GLY A 175 -2.66 -1.33 11.68
C GLY A 175 -1.74 -2.34 11.01
N ARG A 176 -2.33 -3.25 10.25
CA ARG A 176 -1.65 -4.20 9.37
C ARG A 176 -1.53 -3.60 7.97
N ILE A 177 -0.44 -3.92 7.29
CA ILE A 177 -0.33 -3.74 5.84
C ILE A 177 -0.21 -5.13 5.20
N LYS A 178 -1.07 -5.44 4.24
CA LYS A 178 -1.04 -6.69 3.48
C LYS A 178 -0.97 -6.39 1.99
N LEU A 179 -0.01 -7.03 1.34
CA LEU A 179 0.30 -6.89 -0.08
C LEU A 179 0.28 -8.28 -0.72
N VAL A 180 -0.56 -8.50 -1.72
CA VAL A 180 -0.68 -9.79 -2.41
C VAL A 180 -0.66 -9.57 -3.92
N ASP A 181 0.18 -10.33 -4.64
CA ASP A 181 0.28 -10.27 -6.10
C ASP A 181 0.58 -8.85 -6.61
N ILE A 182 1.74 -8.32 -6.21
CA ILE A 182 2.16 -6.94 -6.51
C ILE A 182 3.29 -6.92 -7.53
N GLU A 183 3.10 -6.20 -8.63
CA GLU A 183 4.10 -5.97 -9.67
C GLU A 183 4.39 -4.46 -9.78
N ALA A 184 5.20 -3.96 -8.84
CA ALA A 184 5.56 -2.55 -8.71
C ALA A 184 6.73 -2.36 -7.72
N ASP A 185 7.44 -1.24 -7.84
CA ASP A 185 8.29 -0.75 -6.75
C ASP A 185 7.40 -0.23 -5.61
N PHE A 186 7.70 -0.61 -4.36
CA PHE A 186 6.91 -0.17 -3.22
C PHE A 186 7.69 0.11 -1.94
N LYS A 187 7.11 1.01 -1.14
CA LYS A 187 7.50 1.28 0.24
C LYS A 187 6.31 1.05 1.17
N ALA A 188 6.51 0.27 2.22
CA ALA A 188 5.51 0.04 3.27
C ALA A 188 6.09 0.32 4.65
N GLY A 189 5.36 1.06 5.50
CA GLY A 189 5.81 1.48 6.82
C GLY A 189 4.76 1.31 7.90
N ALA A 190 5.15 0.74 9.05
CA ALA A 190 4.29 0.66 10.23
C ALA A 190 5.03 1.15 11.48
N ALA A 191 4.42 1.99 12.33
CA ALA A 191 5.03 2.29 13.63
C ALA A 191 4.85 1.11 14.59
N SER A 192 3.64 0.56 14.67
CA SER A 192 3.33 -0.71 15.32
C SER A 192 2.43 -1.54 14.42
N GLY A 193 2.61 -2.86 14.41
CA GLY A 193 1.79 -3.76 13.58
C GLY A 193 2.63 -4.65 12.68
N THR A 194 1.96 -5.37 11.78
CA THR A 194 2.61 -6.35 10.90
C THR A 194 2.51 -5.90 9.45
N ILE A 195 3.62 -6.04 8.72
CA ILE A 195 3.63 -5.87 7.27
C ILE A 195 3.82 -7.25 6.64
N SER A 196 2.89 -7.66 5.79
CA SER A 196 2.93 -8.94 5.08
C SER A 196 2.89 -8.72 3.57
N ALA A 197 3.75 -9.41 2.82
CA ALA A 197 3.81 -9.35 1.37
C ALA A 197 3.92 -10.76 0.78
N SER A 198 3.10 -11.09 -0.21
CA SER A 198 3.11 -12.39 -0.88
C SER A 198 3.05 -12.24 -2.39
N ASN A 199 3.88 -13.00 -3.13
CA ASN A 199 3.97 -12.94 -4.60
C ASN A 199 4.26 -11.53 -5.11
N VAL A 200 5.39 -10.97 -4.70
CA VAL A 200 5.74 -9.58 -4.99
C VAL A 200 6.99 -9.45 -5.85
N ALA A 201 6.98 -8.50 -6.79
CA ALA A 201 8.11 -8.23 -7.67
C ALA A 201 8.37 -6.73 -7.86
N GLY A 202 9.64 -6.33 -7.81
CA GLY A 202 10.09 -4.93 -7.92
C GLY A 202 11.14 -4.56 -6.88
N LYS A 203 11.35 -3.27 -6.65
CA LYS A 203 12.17 -2.75 -5.55
C LYS A 203 11.31 -2.56 -4.31
N ILE A 204 11.62 -3.33 -3.27
CA ILE A 204 10.77 -3.49 -2.10
C ILE A 204 11.47 -2.91 -0.88
N ARG A 205 10.82 -1.95 -0.23
CA ARG A 205 11.27 -1.39 1.05
C ARG A 205 10.18 -1.51 2.11
N MET A 206 10.47 -2.20 3.20
CA MET A 206 9.51 -2.38 4.29
C MET A 206 10.18 -2.05 5.61
N SER A 207 9.51 -1.25 6.45
CA SER A 207 10.06 -0.86 7.74
C SER A 207 9.02 -0.86 8.84
N VAL A 208 9.36 -1.43 9.99
CA VAL A 208 8.51 -1.41 11.19
C VAL A 208 9.29 -0.96 12.41
N ALA A 209 8.69 -0.14 13.29
CA ALA A 209 9.32 0.17 14.57
C ALA A 209 9.05 -0.92 15.61
N SER A 210 7.81 -1.38 15.73
CA SER A 210 7.43 -2.51 16.62
C SER A 210 6.46 -3.48 15.95
N GLY A 211 6.93 -4.67 15.60
CA GLY A 211 6.15 -5.73 14.99
C GLY A 211 6.93 -6.40 13.86
N ASP A 212 6.28 -7.29 13.13
CA ASP A 212 6.97 -8.24 12.26
C ASP A 212 6.82 -7.89 10.77
N ILE A 213 7.82 -8.30 9.99
CA ILE A 213 7.80 -8.24 8.53
C ILE A 213 7.84 -9.67 8.00
N ASN A 214 6.80 -10.06 7.26
CA ASN A 214 6.70 -11.39 6.65
C ASN A 214 6.62 -11.24 5.12
N VAL A 215 7.53 -11.86 4.39
CA VAL A 215 7.55 -11.83 2.93
C VAL A 215 7.59 -13.25 2.38
N ASP A 216 6.64 -13.62 1.55
CA ASP A 216 6.60 -14.91 0.87
C ASP A 216 6.66 -14.74 -0.65
N ASN A 217 7.51 -15.53 -1.30
CA ASN A 217 7.71 -15.56 -2.74
C ASN A 217 7.92 -14.15 -3.35
N CYS A 218 9.15 -13.64 -3.24
CA CYS A 218 9.50 -12.32 -3.75
C CYS A 218 10.61 -12.39 -4.80
N LYS A 219 10.55 -11.48 -5.79
CA LYS A 219 11.56 -11.35 -6.84
C LYS A 219 11.97 -9.89 -7.02
N GLY A 220 13.19 -9.52 -6.62
CA GLY A 220 13.58 -8.11 -6.66
C GLY A 220 14.76 -7.72 -5.77
N GLU A 221 14.91 -6.40 -5.59
CA GLU A 221 15.72 -5.76 -4.53
C GLU A 221 14.86 -5.70 -3.27
N LEU A 222 15.34 -6.23 -2.13
CA LEU A 222 14.63 -6.13 -0.84
C LEU A 222 15.47 -5.38 0.18
N LYS A 223 14.88 -4.37 0.82
CA LYS A 223 15.43 -3.70 2.00
C LYS A 223 14.41 -3.70 3.12
N LEU A 224 14.58 -4.60 4.09
CA LEU A 224 13.66 -4.79 5.19
C LEU A 224 14.31 -4.42 6.51
N SER A 225 13.63 -3.61 7.32
CA SER A 225 14.17 -3.16 8.61
C SER A 225 13.14 -3.17 9.73
N ALA A 226 13.49 -3.73 10.88
CA ALA A 226 12.67 -3.69 12.10
C ALA A 226 13.47 -3.10 13.27
N ALA A 227 12.89 -2.21 14.08
CA ALA A 227 13.54 -1.83 15.34
C ALA A 227 13.31 -2.91 16.42
N SER A 228 12.06 -3.38 16.56
CA SER A 228 11.71 -4.53 17.37
C SER A 228 10.73 -5.42 16.62
N GLY A 229 11.09 -6.68 16.40
CA GLY A 229 10.30 -7.68 15.71
C GLY A 229 11.13 -8.50 14.75
N ASP A 230 10.53 -9.59 14.28
CA ASP A 230 11.16 -10.57 13.43
C ASP A 230 10.96 -10.21 11.95
N ILE A 231 11.95 -10.55 11.13
CA ILE A 231 11.89 -10.46 9.67
C ILE A 231 11.99 -11.88 9.13
N GLU A 232 10.92 -12.36 8.52
CA GLU A 232 10.86 -13.66 7.86
C GLU A 232 10.66 -13.48 6.35
N VAL A 233 11.54 -14.08 5.56
CA VAL A 233 11.48 -14.06 4.10
C VAL A 233 11.59 -15.47 3.55
N THR A 234 10.58 -15.94 2.83
CA THR A 234 10.55 -17.25 2.17
C THR A 234 10.49 -17.10 0.66
N GLY A 235 11.21 -17.96 -0.07
CA GLY A 235 11.18 -17.97 -1.53
C GLY A 235 11.82 -16.74 -2.19
N LEU A 236 12.84 -16.14 -1.57
CA LEU A 236 13.54 -14.97 -2.11
C LEU A 236 14.29 -15.28 -3.42
N GLN A 237 14.00 -14.54 -4.47
CA GLN A 237 14.70 -14.57 -5.77
C GLN A 237 15.35 -13.20 -6.05
N PRO A 238 16.58 -12.95 -5.56
CA PRO A 238 17.22 -11.65 -5.70
C PRO A 238 17.48 -11.31 -7.17
N THR A 239 17.21 -10.06 -7.55
CA THR A 239 17.61 -9.50 -8.85
C THR A 239 18.55 -8.30 -8.72
N ASP A 240 18.88 -7.94 -7.48
CA ASP A 240 19.79 -6.88 -7.05
C ASP A 240 20.19 -7.21 -5.58
N ASP A 241 21.02 -6.37 -4.97
CA ASP A 241 21.46 -6.55 -3.58
C ASP A 241 20.27 -6.47 -2.60
N CYS A 242 20.28 -7.35 -1.59
CA CYS A 242 19.23 -7.38 -0.57
C CYS A 242 19.79 -7.19 0.85
N GLU A 243 19.05 -6.45 1.67
CA GLU A 243 19.41 -6.12 3.04
C GLU A 243 18.24 -6.38 4.01
N PHE A 244 18.55 -7.05 5.11
CA PHE A 244 17.61 -7.42 6.14
C PHE A 244 18.23 -7.10 7.51
N SER A 245 17.59 -6.23 8.28
CA SER A 245 18.13 -5.79 9.56
C SER A 245 17.08 -5.69 10.65
N THR A 246 17.35 -6.24 11.83
CA THR A 246 16.54 -5.96 13.03
C THR A 246 17.42 -5.59 14.22
N ALA A 247 17.02 -4.59 15.01
CA ALA A 247 17.74 -4.31 16.25
C ALA A 247 17.37 -5.33 17.33
N SER A 248 16.08 -5.68 17.46
CA SER A 248 15.63 -6.73 18.37
C SER A 248 14.65 -7.69 17.72
N GLY A 249 15.14 -8.88 17.37
CA GLY A 249 14.34 -9.92 16.71
C GLY A 249 15.24 -10.84 15.90
N ASN A 250 14.66 -11.81 15.22
CA ASN A 250 15.37 -12.68 14.29
C ASN A 250 15.25 -12.15 12.85
N VAL A 251 16.27 -12.46 12.05
CA VAL A 251 16.21 -12.37 10.60
C VAL A 251 16.35 -13.78 10.06
N ASP A 252 15.32 -14.27 9.40
CA ASP A 252 15.26 -15.60 8.80
C ASP A 252 14.94 -15.46 7.31
N VAL A 253 15.92 -15.79 6.46
CA VAL A 253 15.76 -15.71 4.99
C VAL A 253 15.97 -17.08 4.38
N ARG A 254 15.00 -17.52 3.57
CA ARG A 254 15.06 -18.75 2.78
C ARG A 254 15.00 -18.42 1.30
N LEU A 255 16.00 -18.86 0.55
CA LEU A 255 16.13 -18.55 -0.88
C LEU A 255 15.15 -19.38 -1.74
N GLY A 256 14.62 -18.74 -2.77
CA GLY A 256 13.87 -19.35 -3.87
C GLY A 256 14.73 -19.62 -5.11
N SER A 257 15.87 -18.95 -5.25
CA SER A 257 16.86 -19.18 -6.31
C SER A 257 18.29 -19.10 -5.77
N SER A 258 19.26 -19.59 -6.55
CA SER A 258 20.68 -19.35 -6.23
C SER A 258 20.96 -17.85 -6.30
N PRO A 259 21.66 -17.26 -5.31
CA PRO A 259 21.91 -15.83 -5.31
C PRO A 259 23.03 -15.49 -6.29
N GLU A 260 22.82 -14.42 -7.07
CA GLU A 260 23.82 -13.82 -7.97
C GLU A 260 24.24 -12.41 -7.51
N TYR A 261 23.62 -11.91 -6.45
CA TYR A 261 23.76 -10.56 -5.88
C TYR A 261 24.07 -10.63 -4.38
N ASP A 262 24.54 -9.53 -3.82
CA ASP A 262 24.97 -9.49 -2.43
C ASP A 262 23.77 -9.58 -1.47
N LEU A 263 23.97 -10.28 -0.36
CA LEU A 263 22.96 -10.44 0.69
C LEU A 263 23.54 -10.00 2.04
N SER A 264 22.85 -9.13 2.75
CA SER A 264 23.22 -8.70 4.10
C SER A 264 22.09 -8.99 5.08
N LEU A 265 22.36 -9.86 6.07
CA LEU A 265 21.43 -10.20 7.14
C LEU A 265 22.05 -9.81 8.47
N SER A 266 21.35 -8.98 9.26
CA SER A 266 21.84 -8.51 10.55
C SER A 266 20.79 -8.51 11.64
N SER A 267 21.16 -8.98 12.83
CA SER A 267 20.35 -8.86 14.04
C SER A 267 21.19 -8.47 15.24
N ALA A 268 20.85 -7.39 15.95
CA ALA A 268 21.63 -7.04 17.14
C ALA A 268 21.34 -8.02 18.29
N SER A 269 20.07 -8.25 18.65
CA SER A 269 19.74 -9.08 19.82
C SER A 269 19.43 -10.56 19.53
N GLY A 270 18.96 -10.88 18.32
CA GLY A 270 18.49 -12.20 17.91
C GLY A 270 19.35 -12.87 16.84
N ASN A 271 18.81 -13.90 16.20
CA ASN A 271 19.56 -14.72 15.25
C ASN A 271 19.46 -14.17 13.83
N SER A 272 20.50 -14.41 13.04
CA SER A 272 20.50 -14.13 11.60
C SER A 272 20.72 -15.46 10.90
N ARG A 273 19.73 -15.90 10.11
CA ARG A 273 19.75 -17.21 9.46
C ARG A 273 19.51 -17.07 7.97
N LEU A 274 20.39 -17.68 7.19
CA LEU A 274 20.22 -17.86 5.76
C LEU A 274 20.06 -19.34 5.46
N ASP A 275 18.98 -19.70 4.78
CA ASP A 275 18.72 -21.03 4.26
C ASP A 275 18.81 -21.01 2.74
N PHE A 276 19.80 -21.70 2.18
CA PHE A 276 19.95 -21.83 0.74
C PHE A 276 18.88 -22.72 0.12
N ASN A 277 18.11 -23.50 0.88
CA ASN A 277 16.96 -24.26 0.39
C ASN A 277 17.30 -25.17 -0.82
N GLY A 278 18.40 -25.89 -0.72
CA GLY A 278 18.91 -26.77 -1.77
C GLY A 278 19.57 -26.06 -2.96
N ASN A 279 19.53 -24.73 -3.03
CA ASN A 279 20.15 -23.96 -4.11
C ASN A 279 21.68 -24.12 -4.12
N LYS A 280 22.27 -23.97 -5.31
CA LYS A 280 23.72 -24.05 -5.47
C LYS A 280 24.37 -22.86 -4.77
N ILE A 281 25.33 -23.16 -3.89
CA ILE A 281 26.12 -22.13 -3.21
C ILE A 281 27.34 -21.82 -4.07
N ASN A 282 27.48 -20.56 -4.47
CA ASN A 282 28.69 -20.02 -5.11
C ASN A 282 28.86 -18.57 -4.63
N ALA A 283 29.56 -18.35 -3.52
CA ALA A 283 29.59 -17.05 -2.84
C ALA A 283 30.81 -16.93 -1.93
N MET A 284 31.17 -15.68 -1.61
CA MET A 284 32.02 -15.33 -0.48
C MET A 284 31.09 -15.12 0.72
N ILE A 285 31.20 -15.98 1.72
CA ILE A 285 30.32 -15.93 2.90
C ILE A 285 31.12 -15.42 4.09
N GLU A 286 30.71 -14.29 4.64
CA GLU A 286 31.22 -13.69 5.88
C GLU A 286 30.17 -13.85 6.99
N MET A 287 30.56 -14.50 8.08
CA MET A 287 29.71 -14.67 9.24
C MET A 287 30.36 -14.03 10.46
N THR A 288 29.62 -13.18 11.15
CA THR A 288 30.12 -12.45 12.33
C THR A 288 29.19 -12.64 13.52
N ALA A 289 29.76 -13.03 14.66
CA ALA A 289 29.03 -13.13 15.92
C ALA A 289 29.95 -12.91 17.12
N ARG A 290 29.41 -12.77 18.33
CA ARG A 290 30.25 -12.82 19.55
C ARG A 290 31.05 -14.14 19.61
N ALA A 291 32.32 -14.05 19.99
CA ALA A 291 33.25 -15.20 20.00
C ALA A 291 32.84 -16.32 20.98
N LYS A 292 32.15 -15.97 22.08
CA LYS A 292 31.72 -16.95 23.09
C LYS A 292 30.50 -17.76 22.64
N ARG A 293 30.44 -19.03 23.08
CA ARG A 293 29.29 -19.95 22.93
C ARG A 293 29.05 -20.52 21.52
N ASN A 294 30.07 -20.55 20.66
CA ASN A 294 30.01 -21.15 19.32
C ASN A 294 28.77 -20.69 18.52
N ARG A 295 28.67 -19.38 18.30
CA ARG A 295 27.48 -18.71 17.75
C ARG A 295 27.40 -18.72 16.22
N ILE A 296 28.44 -19.19 15.54
CA ILE A 296 28.48 -19.32 14.09
C ILE A 296 28.30 -20.79 13.75
N SER A 297 27.35 -21.11 12.86
CA SER A 297 27.08 -22.46 12.40
C SER A 297 26.84 -22.48 10.90
N ALA A 298 27.57 -23.32 10.18
CA ALA A 298 27.46 -23.47 8.73
C ALA A 298 27.72 -24.93 8.32
N PRO A 299 27.17 -25.38 7.16
CA PRO A 299 27.35 -26.74 6.64
C PRO A 299 28.67 -26.91 5.85
N PHE A 300 29.63 -26.00 6.02
CA PHE A 300 30.92 -25.99 5.32
C PHE A 300 32.05 -25.54 6.25
N LYS A 301 33.29 -25.72 5.80
CA LYS A 301 34.48 -25.26 6.51
C LYS A 301 34.76 -23.80 6.16
N PHE A 302 35.32 -23.06 7.10
CA PHE A 302 35.79 -21.70 6.90
C PHE A 302 37.26 -21.71 6.48
N ASP A 303 37.64 -20.79 5.60
CA ASP A 303 39.01 -20.59 5.15
C ASP A 303 39.79 -19.75 6.16
N THR A 304 39.13 -18.75 6.76
CA THR A 304 39.71 -17.88 7.76
C THR A 304 38.78 -17.71 8.97
N GLU A 305 39.41 -17.45 10.11
CA GLU A 305 38.76 -17.11 11.36
C GLU A 305 39.61 -16.03 12.03
N ASP A 306 38.99 -14.88 12.29
CA ASP A 306 39.60 -13.75 12.98
C ASP A 306 38.78 -13.38 14.21
N VAL A 307 39.47 -13.12 15.32
CA VAL A 307 38.85 -12.69 16.56
C VAL A 307 39.35 -11.29 16.87
N HIS A 308 38.43 -10.34 16.96
CA HIS A 308 38.75 -8.94 17.23
C HIS A 308 37.85 -8.37 18.32
N SER A 309 38.43 -7.50 19.15
CA SER A 309 37.72 -6.84 20.24
C SER A 309 37.00 -5.58 19.74
N ARG A 310 35.71 -5.42 20.04
CA ARG A 310 34.97 -4.14 19.85
C ARG A 310 34.98 -3.31 21.14
N TRP A 311 34.71 -2.00 21.00
CA TRP A 311 34.81 -0.93 22.03
C TRP A 311 33.94 -1.12 23.32
N ASN A 312 33.25 -2.25 23.50
CA ASN A 312 32.40 -2.56 24.67
C ASN A 312 32.74 -3.90 25.34
N ASN A 313 34.02 -4.32 25.31
CA ASN A 313 34.53 -5.50 26.03
C ASN A 313 33.89 -6.85 25.63
N HIS A 314 33.50 -6.95 24.35
CA HIS A 314 33.02 -8.20 23.77
C HIS A 314 33.85 -8.52 22.52
N ASP A 315 34.49 -9.68 22.55
CA ASP A 315 35.18 -10.21 21.39
C ASP A 315 34.16 -10.71 20.36
N MET A 316 34.35 -10.27 19.13
CA MET A 316 33.64 -10.76 17.96
C MET A 316 34.55 -11.74 17.24
N VAL A 317 33.95 -12.77 16.66
CA VAL A 317 34.59 -13.69 15.73
C VAL A 317 33.98 -13.45 14.36
N THR A 318 34.82 -13.30 13.35
CA THR A 318 34.43 -13.26 11.95
C THR A 318 35.06 -14.46 11.25
N LYS A 319 34.23 -15.24 10.55
CA LYS A 319 34.68 -16.38 9.77
C LYS A 319 34.29 -16.18 8.32
N ILE A 320 35.23 -16.45 7.41
CA ILE A 320 35.02 -16.27 5.97
C ILE A 320 35.21 -17.63 5.29
N ALA A 321 34.32 -17.93 4.35
CA ALA A 321 34.42 -19.10 3.48
C ALA A 321 34.17 -18.68 2.03
N LYS A 322 35.06 -19.08 1.13
CA LYS A 322 34.88 -19.02 -0.31
C LYS A 322 34.28 -20.33 -0.79
N ILE A 323 33.04 -20.29 -1.24
CA ILE A 323 32.36 -21.47 -1.79
C ILE A 323 32.30 -21.34 -3.31
N GLY A 324 32.80 -22.36 -4.03
CA GLY A 324 32.86 -22.34 -5.49
C GLY A 324 33.89 -21.34 -6.03
N SER A 325 33.51 -20.56 -7.04
CA SER A 325 34.35 -19.51 -7.62
C SER A 325 34.40 -18.23 -6.77
N GLY A 326 33.48 -18.09 -5.80
CA GLY A 326 33.42 -16.95 -4.89
C GLY A 326 32.27 -15.98 -5.15
N GLY A 327 31.60 -16.01 -6.31
CA GLY A 327 30.33 -15.32 -6.63
C GLY A 327 30.02 -14.00 -5.87
N PRO A 328 28.75 -13.76 -5.46
CA PRO A 328 28.37 -12.61 -4.62
C PRO A 328 28.88 -12.70 -3.18
N TYR A 329 28.86 -11.57 -2.49
CA TYR A 329 29.18 -11.44 -1.08
C TYR A 329 27.94 -11.61 -0.20
N ILE A 330 28.00 -12.55 0.73
CA ILE A 330 26.90 -12.82 1.67
C ILE A 330 27.41 -12.55 3.08
N ARG A 331 26.86 -11.51 3.72
CA ARG A 331 27.15 -11.15 5.10
C ARG A 331 26.03 -11.57 6.03
N ILE A 332 26.37 -12.29 7.10
CA ILE A 332 25.43 -12.72 8.14
C ILE A 332 26.00 -12.33 9.50
N GLU A 333 25.47 -11.26 10.09
CA GLU A 333 25.95 -10.70 11.36
C GLU A 333 24.92 -10.85 12.47
N THR A 334 25.38 -11.14 13.68
CA THR A 334 24.59 -10.94 14.90
C THR A 334 25.45 -10.47 16.06
N ALA A 335 24.91 -9.62 16.95
CA ALA A 335 25.64 -9.29 18.18
C ALA A 335 25.41 -10.33 19.28
N SER A 336 24.16 -10.64 19.67
CA SER A 336 23.89 -11.56 20.79
C SER A 336 23.08 -12.80 20.47
N GLY A 337 22.80 -13.10 19.21
CA GLY A 337 22.21 -14.37 18.77
C GLY A 337 23.23 -15.31 18.12
N LYS A 338 22.76 -16.09 17.15
CA LYS A 338 23.56 -16.97 16.30
C LYS A 338 23.49 -16.54 14.84
N ALA A 339 24.63 -16.56 14.16
CA ALA A 339 24.71 -16.48 12.71
C ALA A 339 24.67 -17.90 12.16
N VAL A 340 23.68 -18.24 11.34
CA VAL A 340 23.46 -19.61 10.87
C VAL A 340 23.30 -19.63 9.35
N VAL A 341 24.01 -20.54 8.70
CA VAL A 341 23.74 -20.93 7.33
C VAL A 341 23.19 -22.35 7.32
N ARG A 342 22.16 -22.59 6.50
CA ARG A 342 21.60 -23.91 6.20
C ARG A 342 21.64 -24.16 4.69
N LYS A 343 21.66 -25.44 4.31
CA LYS A 343 21.66 -25.89 2.93
C LYS A 343 20.34 -26.56 2.62
#